data_AF-A0A0D0CX73-F1
#
_entry.id   AF-A0A0D0CX73-F1
#
_cell.length_a   1.000
_cell.length_b   1.000
_cell.length_c   1.000
_cell.angle_alpha   90.00
_cell.angle_beta   90.00
_cell.angle_gamma   90.00
#
_symmetry.space_group_name_H-M   'P 1'
#
loop_
_entity.id
_entity.type
_entity.pdbx_description
1 polymer ?
#
loop_
_entity_poly.entity_id
_entity_poly.type
_entity_poly.pdbx_seq_one_letter_code
_entity_poly.pdbx_strand_id
1 'polypeptide(L)'
;MQSASNNTTMCPTPLTHPNVCWWKWSQFDGFILSPEGTVAKLGSVPSLETEDGEPISDESLKAIRQTLCGAWTELANQGKAPQTWGALSMSGSELFTLLMEVAHPLFKLAEDSWKLKIFTTQSPCSALDHRIWPAEVDKSPYNMGQPIVGRPMACDKIQ
;
A
#
# COMPACT_ATOMS: atom_id res chain seq x y z
N MET A 1 -38.68 -15.19 17.42
CA MET A 1 -37.73 -15.79 16.47
C MET A 1 -36.94 -14.65 15.85
N GLN A 2 -35.75 -14.36 16.36
CA GLN A 2 -34.88 -13.32 15.81
C GLN A 2 -33.99 -13.96 14.76
N SER A 3 -34.12 -13.47 13.52
CA SER A 3 -33.38 -13.92 12.36
C SER A 3 -31.89 -13.71 12.60
N ALA A 4 -31.12 -14.79 12.50
CA ALA A 4 -29.67 -14.73 12.47
C ALA A 4 -29.24 -13.92 11.24
N SER A 5 -28.59 -12.78 11.47
CA SER A 5 -27.89 -12.04 10.42
C SER A 5 -26.65 -12.84 10.05
N ASN A 6 -26.79 -13.63 9.00
CA ASN A 6 -25.74 -14.32 8.28
C ASN A 6 -24.80 -13.26 7.67
N ASN A 7 -23.75 -12.90 8.42
CA ASN A 7 -22.65 -12.07 7.94
C ASN A 7 -21.86 -12.85 6.88
N THR A 8 -22.36 -12.83 5.65
CA THR A 8 -21.58 -13.15 4.47
C THR A 8 -20.61 -11.98 4.27
N THR A 9 -19.36 -12.16 4.68
CA THR A 9 -18.27 -11.20 4.41
C THR A 9 -18.03 -11.17 2.91
N MET A 10 -18.83 -10.38 2.20
CA MET A 10 -18.72 -10.19 0.76
C MET A 10 -17.38 -9.52 0.48
N CYS A 11 -16.61 -10.06 -0.47
CA CYS A 11 -15.36 -9.44 -0.88
C CYS A 11 -15.64 -7.99 -1.32
N PRO A 12 -14.85 -7.00 -0.87
CA PRO A 12 -14.99 -5.63 -1.32
C PRO A 12 -14.95 -5.54 -2.84
N THR A 13 -15.88 -4.78 -3.42
CA THR A 13 -15.96 -4.49 -4.84
C THR A 13 -16.08 -2.98 -5.08
N PRO A 14 -15.77 -2.50 -6.29
CA PRO A 14 -16.00 -1.10 -6.67
C PRO A 14 -17.45 -0.64 -6.46
N LEU A 15 -18.42 -1.55 -6.56
CA LEU A 15 -19.83 -1.23 -6.31
C LEU A 15 -20.10 -0.95 -4.82
N THR A 16 -19.46 -1.71 -3.94
CA THR A 16 -19.62 -1.57 -2.48
C THR A 16 -18.78 -0.45 -1.87
N HIS A 17 -17.64 -0.10 -2.47
CA HIS A 17 -16.77 0.98 -2.01
C HIS A 17 -16.46 1.92 -3.19
N PRO A 18 -17.45 2.72 -3.63
CA PRO A 18 -17.34 3.53 -4.85
C PRO A 18 -16.31 4.66 -4.76
N ASN A 19 -15.87 5.01 -3.54
CA ASN A 19 -14.90 6.07 -3.32
C ASN A 19 -13.44 5.59 -3.49
N VAL A 20 -13.20 4.28 -3.47
CA VAL A 20 -11.87 3.70 -3.68
C VAL A 20 -11.49 3.85 -5.16
N CYS A 21 -10.41 4.58 -5.42
CA CYS A 21 -9.99 4.97 -6.77
C CYS A 21 -9.23 3.84 -7.49
N TRP A 22 -8.37 3.12 -6.77
CA TRP A 22 -7.38 2.24 -7.40
C TRP A 22 -7.56 0.79 -6.94
N TRP A 23 -8.49 0.09 -7.59
CA TRP A 23 -8.69 -1.35 -7.36
C TRP A 23 -7.61 -2.19 -8.04
N LYS A 24 -7.11 -1.76 -9.20
CA LYS A 24 -6.08 -2.44 -9.98
C LYS A 24 -4.80 -1.61 -10.05
N TRP A 25 -3.65 -2.28 -10.10
CA TRP A 25 -2.36 -1.62 -10.33
C TRP A 25 -2.36 -0.74 -11.58
N SER A 26 -2.96 -1.20 -12.68
CA SER A 26 -2.99 -0.43 -13.94
C SER A 26 -3.73 0.90 -13.84
N GLN A 27 -4.71 1.02 -12.94
CA GLN A 27 -5.41 2.30 -12.70
C GLN A 27 -4.48 3.29 -12.01
N PHE A 28 -3.73 2.82 -11.01
CA PHE A 28 -2.78 3.65 -10.27
C PHE A 28 -1.57 4.02 -11.15
N ASP A 29 -1.00 3.05 -11.86
CA ASP A 29 0.13 3.25 -12.77
C ASP A 29 -0.21 4.25 -13.88
N GLY A 30 -1.37 4.09 -14.52
CA GLY A 30 -1.86 5.04 -15.52
C GLY A 30 -2.09 6.44 -14.95
N PHE A 31 -2.56 6.55 -13.71
CA PHE A 31 -2.76 7.84 -13.04
C PHE A 31 -1.43 8.54 -12.72
N ILE A 32 -0.44 7.84 -12.17
CA ILE A 32 0.86 8.43 -11.83
C ILE A 32 1.59 8.95 -13.07
N LEU A 33 1.38 8.31 -14.22
CA LEU A 33 1.95 8.74 -15.50
C LEU A 33 1.16 9.85 -16.19
N SER A 34 -0.01 10.24 -15.67
CA SER A 34 -0.86 11.26 -16.28
C SER A 34 -0.47 12.69 -15.85
N PRO A 35 -0.90 13.72 -16.60
CA PRO A 35 -0.74 15.11 -16.18
C PRO A 35 -1.37 15.38 -14.81
N GLU A 36 -2.52 14.76 -14.51
CA GLU A 36 -3.21 14.86 -13.24
C GLU A 36 -2.37 14.29 -12.09
N GLY A 37 -1.79 13.10 -12.26
CA GLY A 37 -0.91 12.50 -11.25
C GLY A 37 0.35 13.32 -10.99
N THR A 38 0.87 14.02 -12.00
CA THR A 38 2.05 14.88 -11.88
C THR A 38 1.83 16.10 -10.97
N VAL A 39 0.60 16.63 -10.92
CA VAL A 39 0.25 17.81 -10.11
C VAL A 39 -0.52 17.45 -8.84
N ALA A 40 -0.92 16.19 -8.68
CA ALA A 40 -1.67 15.72 -7.52
C ALA A 40 -0.83 15.81 -6.23
N LYS A 41 -1.44 16.34 -5.17
CA LYS A 41 -0.86 16.26 -3.82
C LYS A 41 -1.16 14.88 -3.24
N LEU A 42 -0.27 13.95 -3.53
CA LEU A 42 -0.38 12.60 -2.99
C LEU A 42 0.30 12.53 -1.61
N GLY A 43 -0.27 11.70 -0.72
CA GLY A 43 0.33 11.41 0.59
C GLY A 43 1.68 10.70 0.46
N SER A 44 2.33 10.39 1.59
CA SER A 44 3.64 9.70 1.58
C SER A 44 3.58 8.29 0.98
N VAL A 45 2.38 7.67 0.95
CA VAL A 45 2.11 6.42 0.26
C VAL A 45 0.85 6.59 -0.61
N PRO A 46 1.00 7.13 -1.83
CA PRO A 46 -0.13 7.51 -2.69
C PRO A 46 -1.08 6.37 -3.07
N SER A 47 -0.58 5.13 -3.06
CA SER A 47 -1.36 3.94 -3.44
C SER A 47 -2.30 3.46 -2.34
N LEU A 48 -2.17 3.96 -1.11
CA LEU A 48 -3.03 3.58 0.00
C LEU A 48 -4.09 4.63 0.26
N GLU A 49 -5.33 4.17 0.30
CA GLU A 49 -6.53 4.95 0.54
C GLU A 49 -7.43 4.22 1.53
N THR A 50 -8.22 4.99 2.26
CA THR A 50 -9.28 4.47 3.13
C THR A 50 -10.46 3.96 2.30
N GLU A 51 -11.47 3.37 2.96
CA GLU A 51 -12.74 2.99 2.33
C GLU A 51 -13.47 4.19 1.70
N ASP A 52 -13.20 5.40 2.21
CA ASP A 52 -13.73 6.66 1.70
C ASP A 52 -12.89 7.27 0.57
N GLY A 53 -11.84 6.59 0.10
CA GLY A 53 -10.93 7.11 -0.93
C GLY A 53 -9.95 8.17 -0.42
N GLU A 54 -9.94 8.43 0.90
CA GLU A 54 -9.06 9.43 1.50
C GLU A 54 -7.64 8.89 1.74
N PRO A 55 -6.59 9.74 1.67
CA PRO A 55 -5.23 9.35 2.01
C PRO A 55 -5.10 8.81 3.45
N ILE A 56 -4.22 7.84 3.65
CA ILE A 56 -3.90 7.33 4.99
C ILE A 56 -3.10 8.38 5.78
N SER A 57 -3.50 8.63 7.04
CA SER A 57 -2.76 9.51 7.94
C SER A 57 -1.39 8.94 8.35
N ASP A 58 -0.46 9.80 8.76
CA ASP A 58 0.88 9.37 9.20
C ASP A 58 0.82 8.42 10.42
N GLU A 59 -0.13 8.63 11.33
CA GLU A 59 -0.35 7.76 12.49
C GLU A 59 -0.81 6.36 12.06
N SER A 60 -1.77 6.29 11.15
CA SER A 60 -2.23 5.02 10.58
C SER A 60 -1.13 4.32 9.79
N LEU A 61 -0.35 5.06 8.99
CA LEU A 61 0.82 4.52 8.29
C LEU A 61 1.85 3.93 9.26
N LYS A 62 2.12 4.61 10.39
CA LYS A 62 3.00 4.09 11.44
C LYS A 62 2.46 2.78 12.03
N ALA A 63 1.17 2.70 12.32
CA ALA A 63 0.53 1.48 12.82
C ALA A 63 0.62 0.33 11.80
N ILE A 64 0.35 0.61 10.52
CA ILE A 64 0.48 -0.38 9.44
C ILE A 64 1.91 -0.91 9.34
N ARG A 65 2.94 -0.04 9.41
CA ARG A 65 4.36 -0.46 9.41
C ARG A 65 4.70 -1.35 10.60
N GLN A 66 4.17 -1.04 11.78
CA GLN A 66 4.36 -1.88 12.97
C GLN A 66 3.74 -3.27 12.80
N THR A 67 2.52 -3.34 12.26
CA THR A 67 1.88 -4.63 11.94
C THR A 67 2.66 -5.41 10.89
N LEU A 68 3.18 -4.74 9.85
CA LEU A 68 4.02 -5.38 8.83
C LEU A 68 5.25 -6.03 9.46
N CYS A 69 5.95 -5.31 10.35
CA CYS A 69 7.09 -5.85 11.08
C CYS A 69 6.68 -7.04 11.97
N GLY A 70 5.57 -6.93 12.70
CA GLY A 70 5.06 -8.02 13.54
C GLY A 70 4.67 -9.27 12.74
N ALA A 71 3.97 -9.11 11.62
CA ALA A 71 3.58 -10.20 10.73
C ALA A 71 4.82 -10.91 10.14
N TRP A 72 5.88 -10.16 9.83
CA TRP A 72 7.13 -10.76 9.42
C TRP A 72 7.82 -11.55 10.54
N THR A 73 7.88 -11.00 11.75
CA THR A 73 8.41 -11.73 12.91
C THR A 73 7.63 -13.02 13.15
N GLU A 74 6.31 -13.00 13.00
CA GLU A 74 5.47 -14.20 13.10
C GLU A 74 5.83 -15.25 12.04
N LEU A 75 6.01 -14.85 10.78
CA LEU A 75 6.48 -15.75 9.73
C LEU A 75 7.86 -16.34 10.03
N ALA A 76 8.78 -15.54 10.57
CA ALA A 76 10.11 -16.00 10.97
C ALA A 76 10.03 -17.02 12.11
N ASN A 77 9.20 -16.76 13.13
CA ASN A 77 8.96 -17.68 14.24
C ASN A 77 8.36 -19.02 13.78
N GLN A 78 7.54 -19.00 12.74
CA GLN A 78 6.97 -20.21 12.13
C GLN A 78 7.91 -20.91 11.13
N GLY A 79 9.14 -20.41 10.92
CA GLY A 79 10.09 -20.97 9.95
C GLY A 79 9.68 -20.78 8.48
N LYS A 80 8.74 -19.85 8.23
CA LYS A 80 8.23 -19.49 6.89
C LYS A 80 8.85 -18.20 6.34
N ALA A 81 9.51 -17.44 7.22
CA ALA A 81 10.43 -16.33 6.99
C ALA A 81 11.59 -16.59 6.00
N PRO A 82 11.54 -16.30 4.69
CA PRO A 82 12.77 -16.26 3.90
C PRO A 82 13.64 -15.08 4.33
N GLN A 83 14.89 -15.06 3.85
CA GLN A 83 15.77 -13.92 4.10
C GLN A 83 15.38 -12.66 3.32
N THR A 84 14.72 -12.83 2.18
CA THR A 84 14.29 -11.73 1.31
C THR A 84 12.81 -11.90 0.99
N TRP A 85 12.11 -10.79 0.79
CA TRP A 85 10.67 -10.80 0.47
C TRP A 85 10.38 -11.61 -0.81
N GLY A 86 11.25 -11.49 -1.81
CA GLY A 86 11.12 -12.20 -3.10
C GLY A 86 11.27 -13.71 -3.02
N ALA A 87 11.76 -14.26 -1.90
CA ALA A 87 11.89 -15.70 -1.68
C ALA A 87 10.77 -16.26 -0.78
N LEU A 88 9.72 -15.48 -0.51
CA LEU A 88 8.60 -15.91 0.34
C LEU A 88 7.81 -17.00 -0.38
N SER A 89 7.60 -18.13 0.31
CA SER A 89 6.78 -19.22 -0.23
C SER A 89 5.34 -18.76 -0.43
N MET A 90 4.59 -19.45 -1.29
CA MET A 90 3.17 -19.18 -1.50
C MET A 90 2.38 -19.20 -0.18
N SER A 91 2.58 -20.22 0.66
CA SER A 91 1.93 -20.32 1.97
C SER A 91 2.38 -19.25 2.97
N GLY A 92 3.64 -18.78 2.88
CA GLY A 92 4.12 -17.64 3.64
C GLY A 92 3.46 -16.33 3.19
N SER A 93 3.31 -16.14 1.87
CA SER A 93 2.65 -14.97 1.28
C SER A 93 1.17 -14.92 1.62
N GLU A 94 0.47 -16.07 1.58
CA GLU A 94 -0.94 -16.17 1.98
C GLU A 94 -1.11 -15.83 3.46
N LEU A 95 -0.28 -16.40 4.34
CA LEU A 95 -0.33 -16.09 5.77
C LEU A 95 -0.01 -14.62 6.05
N PHE A 96 1.00 -14.06 5.37
CA PHE A 96 1.33 -12.64 5.48
C PHE A 96 0.15 -11.75 5.09
N THR A 97 -0.43 -12.03 3.92
CA THR A 97 -1.57 -11.29 3.36
C THR A 97 -2.75 -11.35 4.32
N LEU A 98 -3.06 -12.54 4.85
CA LEU A 98 -4.12 -12.73 5.83
C LEU A 98 -3.89 -11.90 7.11
N LEU A 99 -2.68 -11.92 7.68
CA LEU A 99 -2.35 -11.15 8.89
C LEU A 99 -2.53 -9.64 8.65
N MET A 100 -2.09 -9.15 7.49
CA MET A 100 -2.20 -7.74 7.12
C MET A 100 -3.65 -7.33 6.85
N GLU A 101 -4.42 -8.14 6.13
CA GLU A 101 -5.82 -7.86 5.80
C GLU A 101 -6.77 -7.97 7.01
N VAL A 102 -6.44 -8.81 7.99
CA VAL A 102 -7.19 -8.89 9.26
C VAL A 102 -6.94 -7.65 10.11
N ALA A 103 -5.69 -7.19 10.19
CA ALA A 103 -5.34 -6.02 10.98
C ALA A 103 -5.72 -4.69 10.29
N HIS A 104 -5.64 -4.65 8.96
CA HIS A 104 -5.83 -3.46 8.14
C HIS A 104 -6.70 -3.80 6.92
N PRO A 105 -8.03 -3.74 7.05
CA PRO A 105 -8.98 -4.12 5.99
C PRO A 105 -8.78 -3.37 4.66
N LEU A 106 -8.13 -2.20 4.66
CA LEU A 106 -7.80 -1.45 3.45
C LEU A 106 -7.01 -2.27 2.42
N PHE A 107 -6.25 -3.29 2.84
CA PHE A 107 -5.53 -4.16 1.90
C PHE A 107 -6.44 -5.09 1.11
N LYS A 108 -7.70 -5.25 1.53
CA LYS A 108 -8.75 -5.93 0.76
C LYS A 108 -9.36 -5.03 -0.32
N LEU A 109 -9.10 -3.73 -0.29
CA LEU A 109 -9.57 -2.74 -1.28
C LEU A 109 -8.64 -2.69 -2.50
N ALA A 110 -8.26 -3.88 -2.99
CA ALA A 110 -7.35 -4.06 -4.11
C ALA A 110 -7.51 -5.47 -4.68
N GLU A 111 -7.39 -5.60 -6.00
CA GLU A 111 -7.24 -6.89 -6.65
C GLU A 111 -5.82 -7.45 -6.42
N ASP A 112 -5.71 -8.76 -6.27
CA ASP A 112 -4.44 -9.49 -6.09
C ASP A 112 -3.51 -8.93 -4.99
N SER A 113 -4.09 -8.24 -4.00
CA SER A 113 -3.41 -7.57 -2.90
C SER A 113 -2.26 -6.65 -3.39
N TRP A 114 -2.40 -6.01 -4.56
CA TRP A 114 -1.31 -5.24 -5.17
C TRP A 114 -0.85 -4.07 -4.28
N LYS A 115 -1.79 -3.42 -3.58
CA LYS A 115 -1.49 -2.34 -2.61
C LYS A 115 -0.54 -2.82 -1.53
N LEU A 116 -0.77 -4.03 -1.01
CA LEU A 116 0.10 -4.64 0.00
C LEU A 116 1.50 -4.93 -0.55
N LYS A 117 1.58 -5.50 -1.77
CA LYS A 117 2.87 -5.83 -2.42
C LYS A 117 3.73 -4.58 -2.63
N ILE A 118 3.14 -3.50 -3.14
CA ILE A 118 3.83 -2.21 -3.31
C ILE A 118 4.24 -1.64 -1.96
N PHE A 119 3.34 -1.63 -0.98
CA PHE A 119 3.63 -1.12 0.35
C PHE A 119 4.79 -1.85 1.03
N THR A 120 4.84 -3.18 0.95
CA THR A 120 5.94 -3.99 1.50
C THR A 120 7.29 -3.70 0.85
N THR A 121 7.29 -3.26 -0.41
CA THR A 121 8.51 -2.91 -1.14
C THR A 121 9.03 -1.52 -0.75
N GLN A 122 8.11 -0.58 -0.50
CA GLN A 122 8.44 0.82 -0.13
C GLN A 122 8.67 1.01 1.38
N SER A 123 8.18 0.08 2.20
CA SER A 123 8.23 0.16 3.65
C SER A 123 9.03 -1.01 4.23
N PRO A 124 10.36 -1.06 3.99
CA PRO A 124 11.18 -2.11 4.57
C PRO A 124 11.08 -2.03 6.10
N CYS A 125 10.79 -3.17 6.72
CA CYS A 125 10.93 -3.26 8.16
C CYS A 125 12.40 -3.05 8.52
N SER A 126 12.73 -2.20 9.48
CA SER A 126 14.12 -1.92 9.88
C SER A 126 14.87 -3.16 10.38
N ALA A 127 14.15 -4.24 10.76
CA ALA A 127 14.73 -5.55 11.04
C ALA A 127 15.31 -6.26 9.79
N LEU A 128 15.12 -5.69 8.59
CA LEU A 128 15.47 -6.27 7.29
C LEU A 128 16.27 -5.31 6.40
N ASP A 129 16.87 -4.27 6.99
CA ASP A 129 17.56 -3.14 6.34
C ASP A 129 18.70 -3.52 5.36
N HIS A 130 19.05 -4.81 5.26
CA HIS A 130 20.06 -5.33 4.34
C HIS A 130 19.58 -6.40 3.36
N ARG A 131 18.28 -6.78 3.35
CA ARG A 131 17.81 -7.99 2.62
C ARG A 131 16.60 -7.79 1.71
N ILE A 132 16.07 -6.57 1.62
CA ILE A 132 14.98 -6.23 0.68
C ILE A 132 15.58 -5.51 -0.52
N TRP A 133 16.39 -6.22 -1.31
CA TRP A 133 16.62 -5.83 -2.69
C TRP A 133 16.37 -7.07 -3.56
N PRO A 134 15.44 -7.03 -4.52
CA PRO A 134 15.36 -8.07 -5.54
C PRO A 134 16.65 -8.00 -6.37
N ALA A 135 17.41 -9.09 -6.44
CA ALA A 135 18.34 -9.24 -7.55
C ALA A 135 17.48 -9.10 -8.82
N GLU A 136 17.73 -8.03 -9.59
CA GLU A 136 16.93 -7.58 -10.74
C GLU A 136 15.53 -7.00 -10.43
N VAL A 137 15.52 -5.74 -9.99
CA VAL A 137 14.62 -4.75 -10.60
C VAL A 137 15.51 -3.61 -11.10
N ASP A 138 15.50 -3.42 -12.41
CA ASP A 138 16.11 -2.27 -13.07
C ASP A 138 15.63 -0.96 -12.41
N LYS A 139 16.54 0.01 -12.35
CA LYS A 139 16.47 1.20 -11.51
C LYS A 139 15.11 1.90 -11.59
N SER A 140 14.34 1.84 -10.52
CA SER A 140 13.16 2.69 -10.35
C SER A 140 13.60 4.16 -10.19
N PRO A 141 13.01 5.13 -10.93
CA PRO A 141 13.51 6.50 -11.05
C PRO A 141 13.23 7.42 -9.85
N TYR A 142 12.67 6.91 -8.75
CA TYR A 142 12.30 7.72 -7.58
C TYR A 142 13.49 8.01 -6.65
N ASN A 143 14.59 8.51 -7.22
CA ASN A 143 15.62 9.26 -6.52
C ASN A 143 15.62 10.68 -7.09
N MET A 144 14.62 11.49 -6.71
CA MET A 144 14.69 12.93 -6.92
C MET A 144 15.28 13.55 -5.65
N GLY A 145 16.60 13.75 -5.70
CA GLY A 145 17.27 14.68 -4.81
C GLY A 145 16.58 16.04 -4.87
N GLN A 146 16.45 16.66 -3.71
CA GLN A 146 15.93 18.01 -3.59
C GLN A 146 16.76 19.00 -4.41
N PRO A 147 16.15 20.09 -4.88
CA PRO A 147 16.82 21.37 -4.74
C PRO A 147 15.95 22.41 -4.03
N ILE A 148 16.62 23.15 -3.16
CA ILE A 148 16.18 24.34 -2.46
C ILE A 148 16.18 25.52 -3.44
N VAL A 149 15.27 26.49 -3.18
CA VAL A 149 15.26 27.92 -3.55
C VAL A 149 14.38 28.32 -4.76
N GLY A 150 13.34 29.11 -4.45
CA GLY A 150 12.63 29.96 -5.40
C GLY A 150 11.23 30.38 -4.91
N ARG A 151 11.10 31.60 -4.37
CA ARG A 151 9.87 32.20 -3.79
C ARG A 151 8.85 32.63 -4.89
N PRO A 152 7.64 33.13 -4.54
CA PRO A 152 6.36 32.77 -5.15
C PRO A 152 5.95 33.69 -6.32
N MET A 153 5.02 33.22 -7.16
CA MET A 153 4.25 34.08 -8.06
C MET A 153 2.76 33.70 -7.99
N ALA A 154 1.94 34.75 -7.92
CA ALA A 154 0.53 34.75 -7.59
C ALA A 154 -0.35 34.08 -8.65
N CYS A 155 -1.46 33.48 -8.21
CA CYS A 155 -2.59 33.16 -9.07
C CYS A 155 -3.38 34.43 -9.34
N ASP A 156 -3.29 34.99 -10.55
CA ASP A 156 -4.28 35.94 -11.03
C ASP A 156 -5.53 35.21 -11.52
N LYS A 157 -6.67 35.62 -10.95
CA LYS A 157 -8.02 35.26 -11.38
C LYS A 157 -8.26 35.81 -12.78
N ILE A 158 -8.68 34.97 -13.71
CA ILE A 158 -9.31 35.43 -14.96
C ILE A 158 -10.83 35.31 -14.77
N GLN A 159 -11.50 36.45 -14.91
CA GLN A 159 -12.93 36.60 -15.11
C GLN A 159 -13.20 36.78 -16.60
#